data_AF-A0A223P4J0-F1
#
_entry.id   AF-A0A223P4J0-F1
#
_cell.length_a   1.000
_cell.length_b   1.000
_cell.length_c   1.000
_cell.angle_alpha   90.00
_cell.angle_beta   90.00
_cell.angle_gamma   90.00
#
_symmetry.space_group_name_H-M   'P 1'
#
loop_
_entity.id
_entity.type
_entity.pdbx_description
1 polymer ?
#
loop_
_entity_poly.entity_id
_entity_poly.type
_entity_poly.pdbx_seq_one_letter_code
_entity_poly.pdbx_strand_id
1 'polypeptide(L)'
;MSTLPACPQCQSEFTYEDGGLYICPECAHEWSAQAAETAEETTKVWRDAAGNILQDGDTVSVIKDLKLKGGGGVVKIGTKVKNIRLVDGDHDIDCKIDGFGQMGLKTEFVKKV
;
A
#
# COMPACT_ATOMS: atom_id res chain seq x y z
N MET A 1 -15.87 -21.57 29.94
CA MET A 1 -15.97 -20.10 30.06
C MET A 1 -15.65 -19.55 28.68
N SER A 2 -16.67 -19.08 27.97
CA SER A 2 -16.56 -18.62 26.58
C SER A 2 -15.68 -17.38 26.54
N THR A 3 -14.57 -17.45 25.82
CA THR A 3 -13.52 -16.43 25.70
C THR A 3 -13.89 -15.36 24.67
N LEU A 4 -15.12 -14.83 24.74
CA LEU A 4 -15.63 -13.85 23.79
C LEU A 4 -15.19 -12.44 24.19
N PRO A 5 -14.87 -11.55 23.23
CA PRO A 5 -14.43 -10.20 23.55
C PRO A 5 -15.56 -9.40 24.20
N ALA A 6 -15.20 -8.61 25.22
CA ALA A 6 -16.12 -7.65 25.81
C ALA A 6 -16.58 -6.63 24.76
N CYS A 7 -17.79 -6.10 24.93
CA CYS A 7 -18.34 -5.13 24.00
C CYS A 7 -17.52 -3.83 23.97
N PRO A 8 -17.12 -3.31 22.80
CA PRO A 8 -16.34 -2.08 22.70
C PRO A 8 -17.11 -0.82 23.14
N GLN A 9 -18.44 -0.85 23.15
CA GLN A 9 -19.28 0.30 23.49
C GLN A 9 -19.62 0.39 24.98
N CYS A 10 -19.81 -0.75 25.65
CA CYS A 10 -20.26 -0.80 27.05
C CYS A 10 -19.36 -1.62 27.98
N GLN A 11 -18.28 -2.24 27.46
CA GLN A 11 -17.36 -3.10 28.21
C GLN A 11 -18.01 -4.31 28.91
N SER A 12 -19.25 -4.66 28.54
CA SER A 12 -19.92 -5.83 29.07
C SER A 12 -19.29 -7.12 28.56
N GLU A 13 -19.11 -8.08 29.47
CA GLU A 13 -18.56 -9.42 29.19
C GLU A 13 -19.60 -10.37 28.57
N PHE A 14 -20.87 -9.94 28.51
CA PHE A 14 -21.99 -10.74 28.02
C PHE A 14 -22.19 -10.66 26.50
N THR A 15 -21.12 -10.78 25.73
CA THR A 15 -21.19 -10.86 24.27
C THR A 15 -21.58 -12.27 23.83
N TYR A 16 -22.50 -12.39 22.86
CA TYR A 16 -22.77 -13.67 22.19
C TYR A 16 -22.47 -13.57 20.69
N GLU A 17 -22.14 -14.70 20.07
CA GLU A 17 -21.95 -14.80 18.62
C GLU A 17 -23.21 -15.34 17.94
N ASP A 18 -23.62 -14.72 16.83
CA ASP A 18 -24.64 -15.22 15.93
C ASP A 18 -24.13 -15.11 14.49
N GLY A 19 -23.94 -16.25 13.82
CA GLY A 19 -23.55 -16.28 12.40
C GLY A 19 -22.23 -15.58 12.03
N GLY A 20 -21.31 -15.38 12.99
CA GLY A 20 -20.04 -14.66 12.77
C GLY A 20 -20.06 -13.18 13.17
N LEU A 21 -21.18 -12.68 13.70
CA LEU A 21 -21.27 -11.39 14.36
C LEU A 21 -21.28 -11.57 15.88
N TYR A 22 -20.57 -10.68 16.57
CA TYR A 22 -20.67 -10.49 18.00
C TYR A 22 -21.76 -9.45 18.30
N ILE A 23 -22.66 -9.82 19.22
CA ILE A 23 -23.82 -9.02 19.57
C ILE A 23 -23.81 -8.82 21.10
N CYS A 24 -23.96 -7.57 21.52
CA CYS A 24 -24.11 -7.22 22.93
C CYS A 24 -25.59 -7.02 23.30
N PRO A 25 -26.16 -7.78 24.25
CA PRO A 25 -27.55 -7.67 24.67
C PRO A 25 -27.86 -6.44 25.52
N GLU A 26 -26.85 -5.76 26.09
CA GLU A 26 -27.05 -4.58 26.94
C GLU A 26 -27.15 -3.28 26.13
N CYS A 27 -26.43 -3.18 25.01
CA CYS A 27 -26.41 -1.97 24.19
C CYS A 27 -26.88 -2.19 22.75
N ALA A 28 -27.29 -3.42 22.40
CA ALA A 28 -27.66 -3.83 21.04
C ALA A 28 -26.58 -3.50 19.99
N HIS A 29 -25.32 -3.43 20.41
CA HIS A 29 -24.21 -3.19 19.50
C HIS A 29 -23.83 -4.50 18.81
N GLU A 30 -23.80 -4.46 17.49
CA GLU A 30 -23.47 -5.58 16.62
C GLU A 30 -22.13 -5.27 15.95
N TRP A 31 -21.13 -6.13 16.12
CA TRP A 31 -19.83 -6.00 15.47
C TRP A 31 -19.34 -7.36 14.99
N SER A 32 -18.74 -7.42 13.81
CA SER A 32 -18.22 -8.68 13.29
C SER A 32 -16.96 -9.11 14.04
N ALA A 33 -16.80 -10.41 14.29
CA ALA A 33 -15.52 -10.95 14.76
C ALA A 33 -14.37 -10.62 13.80
N GLN A 34 -14.71 -10.54 12.51
CA GLN A 34 -13.83 -10.20 11.41
C GLN A 34 -13.58 -8.69 11.24
N ALA A 35 -14.22 -7.79 12.00
CA ALA A 35 -14.05 -6.34 11.79
C ALA A 35 -12.66 -5.83 12.24
N ALA A 36 -11.97 -6.58 13.11
CA ALA A 36 -10.55 -6.38 13.40
C ALA A 36 -9.63 -6.89 12.26
N GLU A 37 -10.22 -7.59 11.29
CA GLU A 37 -9.60 -8.08 10.06
C GLU A 37 -10.38 -7.56 8.85
N THR A 38 -10.78 -6.28 8.86
CA THR A 38 -10.59 -5.54 7.61
C THR A 38 -9.09 -5.35 7.50
N ALA A 39 -8.41 -6.46 7.18
CA ALA A 39 -7.07 -6.47 6.66
C ALA A 39 -7.13 -5.44 5.54
N GLU A 40 -6.49 -4.30 5.81
CA GLU A 40 -5.98 -3.41 4.80
C GLU A 40 -5.69 -4.28 3.60
N GLU A 41 -6.46 -4.03 2.53
CA GLU A 41 -6.25 -4.62 1.24
C GLU A 41 -4.74 -4.74 1.08
N THR A 42 -4.24 -5.97 0.95
CA THR A 42 -2.81 -6.28 0.88
C THR A 42 -2.20 -5.74 -0.40
N THR A 43 -2.67 -4.60 -0.90
CA THR A 43 -1.91 -3.64 -1.68
C THR A 43 -0.70 -3.25 -0.87
N LYS A 44 0.38 -4.01 -1.07
CA LYS A 44 1.74 -3.67 -0.68
C LYS A 44 1.91 -2.17 -0.89
N VAL A 45 2.03 -1.39 0.18
CA VAL A 45 2.03 0.06 0.05
C VAL A 45 3.41 0.47 -0.45
N TRP A 46 3.55 0.69 -1.76
CA TRP A 46 4.77 1.22 -2.32
C TRP A 46 4.94 2.67 -1.89
N ARG A 47 5.92 2.92 -1.04
CA ARG A 47 6.24 4.27 -0.54
C ARG A 47 7.44 4.81 -1.29
N ASP A 48 7.31 6.02 -1.83
CA ASP A 48 8.45 6.70 -2.45
C ASP A 48 9.45 7.23 -1.39
N ALA A 49 10.57 7.81 -1.83
CA ALA A 49 11.60 8.35 -0.94
C ALA A 49 11.10 9.46 0.01
N ALA A 50 10.01 10.16 -0.34
CA ALA A 50 9.34 11.16 0.50
C ALA A 50 8.18 10.58 1.33
N GLY A 51 7.92 9.27 1.24
CA GLY A 51 6.91 8.57 2.03
C GLY A 51 5.48 8.66 1.50
N ASN A 52 5.26 9.11 0.27
CA ASN A 52 3.92 9.08 -0.32
C ASN A 52 3.62 7.70 -0.89
N ILE A 53 2.34 7.37 -0.86
CA ILE A 53 1.81 6.12 -1.42
C ILE A 53 1.73 6.28 -2.94
N LEU A 54 2.40 5.36 -3.64
CA LEU A 54 2.38 5.24 -5.08
C LEU A 54 1.22 4.34 -5.50
N GLN A 55 0.60 4.68 -6.62
CA GLN A 55 -0.47 3.92 -7.25
C GLN A 55 -0.15 3.66 -8.72
N ASP A 56 -0.79 2.65 -9.31
CA ASP A 56 -0.63 2.34 -10.73
C ASP A 56 -1.17 3.52 -11.55
N GLY A 57 -0.45 3.92 -12.59
CA GLY A 57 -0.76 5.09 -13.41
C GLY A 57 -0.25 6.43 -12.87
N ASP A 58 0.37 6.47 -11.70
CA ASP A 58 0.85 7.71 -11.08
C ASP A 58 2.09 8.28 -11.81
N THR A 59 2.49 9.50 -11.44
CA THR A 59 3.64 10.19 -12.04
C THR A 59 4.74 10.40 -11.01
N VAL A 60 5.94 9.93 -11.31
CA VAL A 60 7.09 10.04 -10.42
C VAL A 60 8.22 10.82 -11.06
N SER A 61 9.04 11.46 -10.23
CA SER A 61 10.27 12.11 -10.62
C SER A 61 11.46 11.47 -9.91
N VAL A 62 12.55 11.31 -10.64
CA VAL A 62 13.79 10.77 -10.08
C VAL A 62 14.51 11.84 -9.25
N ILE A 63 14.86 11.51 -8.01
CA ILE A 63 15.52 12.45 -7.07
C ILE A 63 17.05 12.45 -7.16
N LYS A 64 17.65 11.54 -7.95
CA LYS A 64 19.11 11.41 -8.07
C LYS A 64 19.51 10.99 -9.48
N ASP A 65 20.74 11.31 -9.89
CA ASP A 65 21.25 10.85 -11.17
C ASP A 65 21.54 9.34 -11.13
N LEU A 66 21.00 8.63 -12.12
CA LEU A 66 21.17 7.20 -12.28
C LEU A 66 21.86 6.94 -13.62
N LYS A 67 23.06 6.35 -13.54
CA LYS A 67 23.79 5.90 -14.73
C LYS A 67 23.37 4.48 -15.07
N LEU A 68 22.84 4.30 -16.27
CA LEU A 68 22.41 2.98 -16.74
C LEU A 68 23.63 2.11 -17.05
N LYS A 69 23.66 0.91 -16.47
CA LYS A 69 24.59 -0.14 -16.87
C LYS A 69 24.13 -0.70 -18.21
N GLY A 70 24.72 -0.21 -19.31
CA GLY A 70 24.36 -0.64 -20.67
C GLY A 70 24.57 0.40 -21.76
N GLY A 71 25.15 1.57 -21.47
CA GLY A 71 25.52 2.56 -22.49
C GLY A 71 24.38 3.49 -22.96
N GLY A 72 23.17 3.34 -22.44
CA GLY A 72 21.99 4.09 -22.89
C GLY A 72 21.87 5.55 -22.45
N GLY A 73 22.76 6.07 -21.60
CA GLY A 73 22.72 7.46 -21.11
C GLY A 73 22.62 7.59 -19.58
N VAL A 74 22.38 8.82 -19.11
CA VAL A 74 22.23 9.15 -17.69
C VAL A 74 20.82 9.70 -17.48
N VAL A 75 20.04 9.05 -16.61
CA VAL A 75 18.77 9.60 -16.15
C VAL A 75 19.12 10.71 -15.16
N LYS A 76 18.89 11.96 -15.55
CA LYS A 76 19.19 13.09 -14.69
C LYS A 76 18.11 13.25 -13.62
N ILE A 77 18.52 13.81 -12.48
CA ILE A 77 17.61 14.29 -11.46
C ILE A 77 16.52 15.18 -12.09
N GLY A 78 15.27 14.96 -11.70
CA GLY A 78 14.10 15.66 -12.24
C GLY A 78 13.50 15.04 -13.49
N THR A 79 14.00 13.90 -13.98
CA THR A 79 13.34 13.15 -15.07
C THR A 79 11.98 12.68 -14.57
N LYS A 80 10.91 13.11 -15.26
CA LYS A 80 9.52 12.78 -14.92
C LYS A 80 9.08 11.57 -15.72
N VAL A 81 8.65 10.52 -15.02
CA VAL A 81 8.11 9.30 -15.62
C VAL A 81 6.63 9.21 -15.30
N LYS A 82 5.83 9.13 -16.35
CA LYS A 82 4.36 9.09 -16.28
C LYS A 82 3.90 7.65 -16.45
N ASN A 83 2.73 7.32 -15.88
CA ASN A 83 2.11 6.02 -16.04
C ASN A 83 3.00 4.88 -15.51
N ILE A 84 3.38 4.98 -14.23
CA ILE A 84 4.13 3.91 -13.56
C ILE A 84 3.26 2.68 -13.36
N ARG A 85 3.86 1.49 -13.45
CA ARG A 85 3.24 0.24 -13.06
C ARG A 85 3.94 -0.29 -11.81
N LEU A 86 3.15 -0.65 -10.81
CA LEU A 86 3.67 -1.21 -9.56
C LEU A 86 3.81 -2.72 -9.72
N VAL A 87 4.99 -3.25 -9.42
CA VAL A 87 5.29 -4.68 -9.60
C VAL A 87 5.80 -5.25 -8.29
N ASP A 88 5.34 -6.47 -7.99
CA ASP A 88 5.88 -7.29 -6.90
C ASP A 88 7.03 -8.15 -7.45
N GLY A 89 8.23 -7.59 -7.53
CA GLY A 89 9.38 -8.27 -8.13
C GLY A 89 10.72 -7.74 -7.64
N ASP A 90 11.76 -7.96 -8.45
CA ASP A 90 13.12 -7.45 -8.20
C ASP A 90 13.19 -5.91 -8.26
N HIS A 91 12.26 -5.30 -9.01
CA HIS A 91 12.06 -3.87 -9.10
C HIS A 91 10.68 -3.50 -8.57
N ASP A 92 10.62 -2.46 -7.74
CA ASP A 92 9.37 -1.99 -7.12
C ASP A 92 8.45 -1.29 -8.13
N ILE A 93 9.03 -0.63 -9.15
CA ILE A 93 8.31 0.20 -10.10
C ILE A 93 8.78 -0.12 -11.51
N ASP A 94 7.89 -0.61 -12.37
CA ASP A 94 8.12 -0.70 -13.80
C ASP A 94 7.60 0.57 -14.48
N CYS A 95 8.45 1.24 -15.25
CA CYS A 95 8.07 2.48 -15.89
C CYS A 95 8.61 2.57 -17.30
N LYS A 96 7.86 3.24 -18.17
CA LYS A 96 8.26 3.44 -19.57
C LYS A 96 8.74 4.87 -19.75
N ILE A 97 10.02 5.03 -20.10
CA ILE A 97 10.63 6.32 -20.37
C ILE A 97 10.80 6.46 -21.88
N ASP A 98 10.26 7.54 -22.44
CA ASP A 98 10.41 7.85 -23.86
C ASP A 98 11.89 8.07 -24.20
N GLY A 99 12.41 7.32 -25.18
CA GLY A 99 13.83 7.33 -25.58
C GLY A 99 14.73 6.30 -24.87
N PHE A 100 14.31 5.72 -23.74
CA PHE A 100 15.09 4.70 -23.01
C PHE A 100 14.41 3.33 -22.95
N GLY A 101 13.08 3.27 -23.11
CA GLY A 101 12.31 2.03 -23.11
C GLY A 101 11.65 1.72 -21.76
N GLN A 102 11.35 0.44 -21.52
CA GLN A 102 10.82 -0.05 -20.24
C GLN A 102 11.99 -0.24 -19.28
N MET A 103 11.85 0.32 -18.08
CA MET A 103 12.88 0.27 -17.06
C MET A 103 12.28 0.10 -15.67
N GLY A 104 12.85 -0.83 -14.91
CA GLY A 104 12.59 -0.98 -13.49
C GLY A 104 13.36 0.05 -12.65
N LEU A 105 12.65 0.74 -11.77
CA LEU A 105 13.20 1.66 -10.77
C LEU A 105 12.83 1.17 -9.36
N LYS A 106 13.70 1.52 -8.41
CA LYS A 106 13.47 1.28 -6.99
C LYS A 106 12.76 2.49 -6.37
N THR A 107 11.86 2.24 -5.44
CA THR A 107 11.09 3.26 -4.69
C THR A 107 11.97 4.27 -3.97
N GLU A 108 13.18 3.88 -3.58
CA GLU A 108 14.18 4.71 -2.87
C GLU A 108 14.72 5.90 -3.69
N PHE A 109 14.58 5.87 -5.03
CA PHE A 109 15.16 6.90 -5.92
C PHE A 109 14.11 7.75 -6.64
N VAL A 110 12.83 7.53 -6.34
CA VAL A 110 11.74 8.25 -6.96
C VAL A 110 10.97 9.05 -5.92
N LYS A 111 10.29 10.10 -6.40
CA LYS A 111 9.36 10.92 -5.62
C LYS A 111 8.09 11.14 -6.43
N LYS A 112 6.92 10.96 -5.82
CA LYS A 112 5.63 11.29 -6.42
C LYS A 112 5.53 12.79 -6.73
N VAL A 113 4.98 13.16 -7.88
CA VAL A 113 4.82 14.56 -8.34
C VAL A 113 3.37 14.93 -8.51
#